data_AF-A0A9D1MBI1-F1
#
_entry.id   AF-A0A9D1MBI1-F1
#
_cell.length_a   1.000
_cell.length_b   1.000
_cell.length_c   1.000
_cell.angle_alpha   90.00
_cell.angle_beta   90.00
_cell.angle_gamma   90.00
#
_symmetry.space_group_name_H-M   'P 1'
#
loop_
_entity.id
_entity.type
_entity.pdbx_description
1 polymer ?
#
loop_
_entity_poly.entity_id
_entity_poly.type
_entity_poly.pdbx_seq_one_letter_code
_entity_poly.pdbx_strand_id
1 'polypeptide(L)'
;MGKFDGCLFVSDVDGTLLRTDQTISGANRHSIEYFVREGGRFTIATGRMVGEVQNICTQITINAPLILHNGSKVYDFEHQKTVWEKFVEEERKERVRRFHDEVQECGIEIYSGETVYIYRLCGETQRFFNSPGGVVYEMPDFVWGEPWQKVLIIGDDKDMTDRCEHIYRTGYDSGNCVRNGPKYLGIIAEGASKAVGMKIIAENGDDASKAATKYGAPHCEKDAVAYAVKMLDNIISYEED
;
A
#
# COMPACT_ATOMS: atom_id res chain seq x y z
N MET A 1 4.54 31.47 -5.24
CA MET A 1 4.66 30.06 -5.62
C MET A 1 5.79 29.50 -4.75
N GLY A 2 5.49 28.53 -3.88
CA GLY A 2 6.48 27.82 -3.08
C GLY A 2 7.40 26.96 -3.96
N LYS A 3 8.53 26.53 -3.40
CA LYS A 3 9.59 25.81 -4.13
C LYS A 3 9.12 24.51 -4.79
N PHE A 4 8.08 23.87 -4.25
CA PHE A 4 7.58 22.56 -4.69
C PHE A 4 6.13 22.60 -5.18
N ASP A 5 5.61 23.77 -5.55
CA ASP A 5 4.27 23.87 -6.12
C ASP A 5 4.11 22.98 -7.36
N GLY A 6 3.01 22.21 -7.41
CA GLY A 6 2.72 21.24 -8.47
C GLY A 6 3.49 19.92 -8.36
N CYS A 7 4.23 19.69 -7.28
CA CYS A 7 4.93 18.43 -7.03
C CYS A 7 4.14 17.53 -6.07
N LEU A 8 3.98 16.25 -6.45
CA LEU A 8 3.45 15.19 -5.60
C LEU A 8 4.59 14.26 -5.19
N PHE A 9 4.83 14.14 -3.88
CA PHE A 9 5.75 13.17 -3.31
C PHE A 9 4.98 12.02 -2.67
N VAL A 10 5.34 10.79 -3.04
CA VAL A 10 4.67 9.57 -2.56
C VAL A 10 5.70 8.64 -1.94
N SER A 11 5.48 8.22 -0.70
CA SER A 11 6.31 7.24 0.00
C SER A 11 5.53 5.96 0.36
N ASP A 12 5.98 4.81 -0.05
CA ASP A 12 5.81 3.54 0.65
C ASP A 12 6.29 3.67 2.09
N VAL A 13 5.76 2.77 2.88
CA VAL A 13 5.84 2.82 4.33
C VAL A 13 6.91 1.85 4.79
N ASP A 14 6.66 0.55 4.58
CA ASP A 14 7.50 -0.53 5.04
C ASP A 14 8.84 -0.56 4.30
N GLY A 15 9.94 -0.50 5.07
CA GLY A 15 11.30 -0.51 4.51
C GLY A 15 11.69 0.77 3.76
N THR A 16 10.85 1.82 3.78
CA THR A 16 11.21 3.14 3.25
C THR A 16 11.03 4.25 4.28
N LEU A 17 9.77 4.63 4.56
CA LEU A 17 9.46 5.72 5.49
C LEU A 17 9.70 5.28 6.93
N LEU A 18 9.30 4.04 7.23
CA LEU A 18 9.59 3.38 8.48
C LEU A 18 11.00 2.79 8.45
N ARG A 19 11.72 3.04 9.54
CA ARG A 19 12.97 2.36 9.86
C ARG A 19 12.69 0.91 10.27
N THR A 20 13.75 0.14 10.45
CA THR A 20 13.67 -1.26 10.91
C THR A 20 12.99 -1.42 12.27
N ASP A 21 13.04 -0.38 13.13
CA ASP A 21 12.37 -0.33 14.43
C ASP A 21 10.91 0.17 14.36
N GLN A 22 10.34 0.27 13.16
CA GLN A 22 8.98 0.77 12.89
C GLN A 22 8.75 2.24 13.27
N THR A 23 9.82 3.03 13.46
CA THR A 23 9.73 4.49 13.70
C THR A 23 10.00 5.31 12.45
N ILE A 24 9.57 6.58 12.46
CA ILE A 24 9.91 7.59 11.45
C ILE A 24 11.01 8.48 12.02
N SER A 25 12.10 8.70 11.27
CA SER A 25 13.19 9.57 11.71
C SER A 25 12.74 11.03 11.82
N GLY A 26 13.30 11.77 12.78
CA GLY A 26 13.06 13.21 12.91
C GLY A 26 13.43 13.98 11.64
N ALA A 27 14.52 13.60 10.97
CA ALA A 27 14.92 14.17 9.69
C ALA A 27 13.83 14.01 8.62
N ASN A 28 13.27 12.80 8.45
CA ASN A 28 12.18 12.57 7.49
C ASN A 28 10.94 13.40 7.84
N ARG A 29 10.57 13.52 9.13
CA ARG A 29 9.43 14.34 9.54
C ARG A 29 9.63 15.81 9.16
N HIS A 30 10.76 16.41 9.54
CA HIS A 30 11.07 17.80 9.21
C HIS A 30 11.14 18.05 7.71
N SER A 31 11.69 17.11 6.95
CA SER A 31 11.75 17.20 5.50
C SER A 31 10.37 17.16 4.84
N ILE A 32 9.47 16.30 5.32
CA ILE A 32 8.08 16.25 4.84
C ILE A 32 7.36 17.57 5.16
N GLU A 33 7.51 18.07 6.39
CA GLU A 33 6.93 19.35 6.81
C GLU A 33 7.44 20.51 5.96
N TYR A 34 8.76 20.58 5.71
CA TYR A 34 9.36 21.58 4.84
C TYR A 34 8.82 21.47 3.40
N PHE A 35 8.78 20.26 2.84
CA PHE A 35 8.27 20.04 1.49
C PHE A 35 6.82 20.51 1.33
N VAL A 36 5.96 20.19 2.29
CA VAL A 36 4.55 20.62 2.29
C VAL A 36 4.44 22.13 2.50
N ARG A 37 5.21 22.71 3.41
CA ARG A 37 5.22 24.16 3.67
C ARG A 37 5.62 24.96 2.43
N GLU A 38 6.54 24.42 1.62
CA GLU A 38 7.00 25.01 0.37
C GLU A 38 6.09 24.65 -0.83
N GLY A 39 4.84 24.23 -0.58
CA GLY A 39 3.81 24.06 -1.61
C GLY A 39 3.64 22.64 -2.17
N GLY A 40 4.45 21.69 -1.70
CA GLY A 40 4.38 20.31 -2.13
C GLY A 40 3.16 19.55 -1.59
N ARG A 41 2.74 18.52 -2.32
CA ARG A 41 1.72 17.55 -1.88
C ARG A 41 2.41 16.25 -1.47
N PHE A 42 2.24 15.82 -0.23
CA PHE A 42 2.83 14.59 0.31
C PHE A 42 1.77 13.56 0.69
N THR A 43 2.02 12.30 0.35
CA THR A 43 1.21 11.15 0.78
C THR A 43 2.01 9.86 0.84
N ILE A 44 1.37 8.77 1.28
CA ILE A 44 1.93 7.43 1.36
C ILE A 44 1.24 6.42 0.43
N ALA A 45 1.99 5.39 0.01
CA ALA A 45 1.50 4.29 -0.81
C ALA A 45 1.90 2.90 -0.29
N THR A 46 0.99 2.19 0.34
CA THR A 46 1.28 0.97 1.11
C THR A 46 0.31 -0.18 0.84
N GLY A 47 0.74 -1.40 1.19
CA GLY A 47 -0.11 -2.59 1.22
C GLY A 47 -1.07 -2.65 2.41
N ARG A 48 -0.87 -1.77 3.41
CA ARG A 48 -1.67 -1.68 4.64
C ARG A 48 -3.08 -1.11 4.38
N MET A 49 -4.02 -1.42 5.27
CA MET A 49 -5.36 -0.85 5.33
C MET A 49 -5.39 0.44 6.17
N VAL A 50 -6.53 1.14 6.19
CA VAL A 50 -6.67 2.42 6.91
C VAL A 50 -6.28 2.29 8.39
N GLY A 51 -6.85 1.30 9.11
CA GLY A 51 -6.57 1.07 10.53
C GLY A 51 -5.09 0.83 10.84
N GLU A 52 -4.34 0.22 9.92
CA GLU A 52 -2.91 -0.11 10.08
C GLU A 52 -1.97 1.10 9.88
N VAL A 53 -2.46 2.20 9.29
CA VAL A 53 -1.67 3.42 9.02
C VAL A 53 -2.08 4.62 9.88
N GLN A 54 -3.13 4.53 10.69
CA GLN A 54 -3.61 5.65 11.51
C GLN A 54 -2.48 6.26 12.36
N ASN A 55 -1.76 5.43 13.11
CA ASN A 55 -0.65 5.88 13.95
C ASN A 55 0.52 6.49 13.16
N ILE A 56 0.69 6.12 11.89
CA ILE A 56 1.74 6.67 11.02
C ILE A 56 1.30 8.04 10.53
N CYS A 57 0.05 8.16 10.07
CA CYS A 57 -0.51 9.39 9.54
C CYS A 57 -0.62 10.50 10.59
N THR A 58 -0.73 10.17 11.88
CA THR A 58 -0.73 11.16 12.97
C THR A 58 0.67 11.69 13.32
N GLN A 59 1.74 11.06 12.82
CA GLN A 59 3.12 11.44 13.12
C GLN A 59 3.81 12.27 12.02
N ILE A 60 3.16 12.47 10.88
CA ILE A 60 3.70 13.20 9.72
C ILE A 60 2.61 14.04 9.07
N THR A 61 3.02 15.09 8.37
CA THR A 61 2.09 15.88 7.56
C THR A 61 1.69 15.10 6.31
N ILE A 62 0.38 14.92 6.10
CA ILE A 62 -0.21 14.36 4.88
C ILE A 62 -1.27 15.34 4.39
N ASN A 63 -1.14 15.83 3.16
CA ASN A 63 -2.07 16.77 2.53
C ASN A 63 -2.57 16.27 1.15
N ALA A 64 -2.41 14.98 0.88
CA ALA A 64 -2.98 14.31 -0.29
C ALA A 64 -3.55 12.93 0.09
N PRO A 65 -4.50 12.39 -0.69
CA PRO A 65 -5.11 11.08 -0.38
C PRO A 65 -4.07 9.96 -0.27
N LEU A 66 -4.29 9.01 0.63
CA LEU A 66 -3.47 7.82 0.82
C LEU A 66 -3.71 6.81 -0.29
N ILE A 67 -2.68 6.04 -0.66
CA ILE A 67 -2.81 4.86 -1.51
C ILE A 67 -2.64 3.61 -0.65
N LEU A 68 -3.70 2.82 -0.52
CA LEU A 68 -3.80 1.68 0.41
C LEU A 68 -4.06 0.38 -0.35
N HIS A 69 -3.92 -0.76 0.34
CA HIS A 69 -4.11 -2.09 -0.25
C HIS A 69 -3.36 -2.27 -1.59
N ASN A 70 -2.12 -1.79 -1.64
CA ASN A 70 -1.26 -1.79 -2.83
C ASN A 70 -1.87 -1.08 -4.05
N GLY A 71 -2.70 -0.07 -3.79
CA GLY A 71 -3.36 0.73 -4.82
C GLY A 71 -4.71 0.20 -5.25
N SER A 72 -5.35 -0.65 -4.44
CA SER A 72 -6.77 -1.02 -4.59
C SER A 72 -7.71 -0.01 -3.92
N LYS A 73 -7.18 0.92 -3.11
CA LYS A 73 -7.95 1.99 -2.45
C LYS A 73 -7.17 3.29 -2.44
N VAL A 74 -7.83 4.39 -2.78
CA VAL A 74 -7.36 5.77 -2.57
C VAL A 74 -8.29 6.41 -1.55
N TYR A 75 -7.72 6.92 -0.45
CA TYR A 75 -8.48 7.34 0.71
C TYR A 75 -8.05 8.72 1.18
N ASP A 76 -8.98 9.67 1.22
CA ASP A 76 -8.76 10.98 1.81
C ASP A 76 -8.88 10.87 3.33
N PHE A 77 -7.72 10.90 3.98
CA PHE A 77 -7.59 10.67 5.41
C PHE A 77 -8.17 11.80 6.25
N GLU A 78 -8.08 13.05 5.77
CA GLU A 78 -8.60 14.23 6.46
C GLU A 78 -10.13 14.21 6.50
N HIS A 79 -10.77 13.92 5.37
CA HIS A 79 -12.23 13.90 5.26
C HIS A 79 -12.85 12.52 5.53
N GLN A 80 -12.02 11.53 5.88
CA GLN A 80 -12.41 10.15 6.13
C GLN A 80 -13.29 9.54 5.01
N LYS A 81 -12.90 9.75 3.75
CA LYS A 81 -13.68 9.30 2.59
C LYS A 81 -12.84 8.51 1.59
N THR A 82 -13.44 7.44 1.06
CA THR A 82 -12.88 6.76 -0.10
C THR A 82 -13.01 7.65 -1.33
N VAL A 83 -11.89 7.92 -2.00
CA VAL A 83 -11.83 8.64 -3.28
C VAL A 83 -12.03 7.67 -4.44
N TRP A 84 -11.39 6.50 -4.34
CA TRP A 84 -11.48 5.44 -5.33
C TRP A 84 -11.21 4.10 -4.67
N GLU A 85 -11.86 3.05 -5.13
CA GLU A 85 -11.63 1.69 -4.64
C GLU A 85 -11.94 0.68 -5.74
N LYS A 86 -11.18 -0.41 -5.76
CA LYS A 86 -11.38 -1.55 -6.65
C LYS A 86 -11.25 -2.84 -5.86
N PHE A 87 -12.14 -3.78 -6.14
CA PHE A 87 -12.27 -5.02 -5.39
C PHE A 87 -11.83 -6.22 -6.21
N VAL A 88 -11.38 -7.26 -5.51
CA VAL A 88 -11.06 -8.57 -6.09
C VAL A 88 -12.30 -9.10 -6.80
N GLU A 89 -12.12 -9.50 -8.05
CA GLU A 89 -13.19 -9.97 -8.92
C GLU A 89 -13.80 -11.29 -8.41
N GLU A 90 -15.10 -11.51 -8.61
CA GLU A 90 -15.81 -12.71 -8.13
C GLU A 90 -15.14 -14.02 -8.61
N GLU A 91 -14.71 -14.08 -9.87
CA GLU A 91 -14.00 -15.25 -10.40
C GLU A 91 -12.68 -15.52 -9.64
N ARG A 92 -12.01 -14.47 -9.16
CA ARG A 92 -10.78 -14.61 -8.37
C ARG A 92 -11.08 -15.05 -6.94
N LYS A 93 -12.20 -14.61 -6.36
CA LYS A 93 -12.67 -15.17 -5.07
C LYS A 93 -12.90 -16.67 -5.19
N GLU A 94 -13.53 -17.14 -6.27
CA GLU A 94 -13.74 -18.56 -6.53
C GLU A 94 -12.41 -19.34 -6.72
N ARG A 95 -11.41 -18.73 -7.38
CA ARG A 95 -10.06 -19.30 -7.48
C ARG A 95 -9.39 -19.41 -6.10
N VAL A 96 -9.55 -18.41 -5.24
CA VAL A 96 -9.07 -18.44 -3.83
C VAL A 96 -9.76 -19.55 -3.04
N ARG A 97 -11.07 -19.77 -3.21
CA ARG A 97 -11.79 -20.89 -2.57
C ARG A 97 -11.17 -22.24 -2.95
N ARG A 98 -10.98 -22.49 -4.24
CA ARG A 98 -10.37 -23.73 -4.73
C ARG A 98 -8.93 -23.91 -4.21
N PHE A 99 -8.13 -22.84 -4.23
CA PHE A 99 -6.78 -22.88 -3.67
C PHE A 99 -6.79 -23.19 -2.17
N HIS A 100 -7.70 -22.57 -1.42
CA HIS A 100 -7.90 -22.90 -0.01
C HIS A 100 -8.22 -24.40 0.16
N ASP A 101 -9.17 -24.94 -0.58
CA ASP A 101 -9.61 -26.33 -0.37
C ASP A 101 -8.50 -27.36 -0.69
N GLU A 102 -7.65 -27.07 -1.68
CA GLU A 102 -6.64 -28.00 -2.19
C GLU A 102 -5.23 -27.82 -1.57
N VAL A 103 -4.87 -26.60 -1.13
CA VAL A 103 -3.53 -26.28 -0.61
C VAL A 103 -3.63 -25.88 0.86
N GLN A 104 -3.09 -26.70 1.76
CA GLN A 104 -3.24 -26.54 3.22
C GLN A 104 -2.01 -25.93 3.93
N GLU A 105 -0.92 -25.65 3.21
CA GLU A 105 0.37 -25.25 3.79
C GLU A 105 0.44 -23.81 4.30
N CYS A 106 -0.39 -22.89 3.79
CA CYS A 106 -0.29 -21.46 4.06
C CYS A 106 -1.51 -20.89 4.79
N GLY A 107 -1.30 -19.79 5.51
CA GLY A 107 -2.38 -18.96 6.04
C GLY A 107 -3.05 -18.15 4.94
N ILE A 108 -4.33 -17.84 5.13
CA ILE A 108 -5.13 -17.07 4.18
C ILE A 108 -5.98 -16.07 4.95
N GLU A 109 -5.87 -14.79 4.57
CA GLU A 109 -6.64 -13.70 5.16
C GLU A 109 -7.40 -12.94 4.08
N ILE A 110 -8.66 -12.60 4.33
CA ILE A 110 -9.52 -11.83 3.45
C ILE A 110 -9.77 -10.47 4.08
N TYR A 111 -9.44 -9.41 3.35
CA TYR A 111 -9.71 -8.04 3.77
C TYR A 111 -11.00 -7.60 3.07
N SER A 112 -12.04 -7.36 3.87
CA SER A 112 -13.35 -6.88 3.39
C SER A 112 -13.87 -5.77 4.32
N GLY A 113 -14.09 -4.59 3.75
CA GLY A 113 -14.43 -3.39 4.51
C GLY A 113 -13.31 -2.98 5.48
N GLU A 114 -13.65 -2.84 6.74
CA GLU A 114 -12.68 -2.60 7.84
C GLU A 114 -12.35 -3.87 8.63
N THR A 115 -12.73 -5.04 8.11
CA THR A 115 -12.52 -6.33 8.79
C THR A 115 -11.54 -7.22 8.03
N VAL A 116 -10.69 -7.90 8.78
CA VAL A 116 -9.84 -8.99 8.32
C VAL A 116 -10.46 -10.30 8.77
N TYR A 117 -10.84 -11.14 7.81
CA TYR A 117 -11.36 -12.48 8.05
C TYR A 117 -10.24 -13.48 7.88
N ILE A 118 -9.97 -14.27 8.91
CA ILE A 118 -8.96 -15.32 8.86
C ILE A 118 -9.61 -16.55 8.24
N TYR A 119 -9.41 -16.73 6.94
CA TYR A 119 -9.91 -17.91 6.23
C TYR A 119 -9.08 -19.16 6.57
N ARG A 120 -7.77 -19.01 6.76
CA ARG A 120 -6.92 -20.01 7.40
C ARG A 120 -5.89 -19.40 8.34
N LEU A 121 -5.81 -19.97 9.54
CA LEU A 121 -4.81 -19.63 10.56
C LEU A 121 -3.41 -20.05 10.15
N CYS A 122 -2.43 -19.21 10.47
CA CYS A 122 -1.00 -19.53 10.46
C CYS A 122 -0.30 -18.84 11.64
N GLY A 123 1.01 -19.07 11.81
CA GLY A 123 1.78 -18.44 12.89
C GLY A 123 1.75 -16.91 12.85
N GLU A 124 1.77 -16.32 11.65
CA GLU A 124 1.75 -14.87 11.47
C GLU A 124 0.40 -14.22 11.80
N THR A 125 -0.70 -14.98 11.83
CA THR A 125 -2.01 -14.45 12.18
C THR A 125 -2.07 -13.99 13.65
N GLN A 126 -1.17 -14.49 14.50
CA GLN A 126 -1.07 -14.08 15.91
C GLN A 126 -0.76 -12.58 16.08
N ARG A 127 -0.24 -11.91 15.05
CA ARG A 127 0.01 -10.46 15.07
C ARG A 127 -1.25 -9.63 15.38
N PHE A 128 -2.43 -10.20 15.12
CA PHE A 128 -3.70 -9.56 15.42
C PHE A 128 -4.17 -9.71 16.87
N PHE A 129 -3.57 -10.59 17.70
CA PHE A 129 -4.05 -10.82 19.07
C PHE A 129 -4.06 -9.58 19.96
N ASN A 130 -3.20 -8.60 19.65
CA ASN A 130 -3.14 -7.33 20.38
C ASN A 130 -3.65 -6.15 19.54
N SER A 131 -4.28 -6.40 18.39
CA SER A 131 -4.82 -5.35 17.52
C SER A 131 -6.22 -4.93 17.98
N PRO A 132 -6.51 -3.62 18.07
CA PRO A 132 -7.81 -3.14 18.51
C PRO A 132 -8.88 -3.38 17.43
N GLY A 133 -9.60 -4.49 17.54
CA GLY A 133 -10.80 -4.80 16.75
C GLY A 133 -10.55 -5.11 15.27
N GLY A 134 -11.63 -5.44 14.54
CA GLY A 134 -11.60 -5.61 13.08
C GLY A 134 -11.00 -6.93 12.58
N VAL A 135 -10.89 -7.97 13.43
CA VAL A 135 -10.42 -9.30 13.00
C VAL A 135 -11.40 -10.38 13.44
N VAL A 136 -11.81 -11.21 12.49
CA VAL A 136 -12.72 -12.34 12.69
C VAL A 136 -11.97 -13.62 12.35
N TYR A 137 -11.91 -14.56 13.30
CA TYR A 137 -11.11 -15.80 13.20
C TYR A 137 -11.84 -16.91 12.45
N GLU A 138 -12.59 -16.55 11.42
CA GLU A 138 -13.35 -17.43 10.54
C GLU A 138 -13.73 -16.68 9.26
N MET A 139 -14.25 -17.41 8.26
CA MET A 139 -14.79 -16.84 7.03
C MET A 139 -16.29 -17.19 6.91
N PRO A 140 -17.19 -16.36 7.46
CA PRO A 140 -18.63 -16.59 7.37
C PRO A 140 -19.14 -16.54 5.93
N ASP A 141 -20.20 -17.30 5.62
CA ASP A 141 -20.73 -17.43 4.25
C ASP A 141 -21.12 -16.09 3.61
N PHE A 142 -21.65 -15.14 4.39
CA PHE A 142 -22.08 -13.84 3.85
C PHE A 142 -20.91 -13.04 3.26
N VAL A 143 -19.68 -13.25 3.73
CA VAL A 143 -18.49 -12.49 3.28
C VAL A 143 -18.18 -12.78 1.82
N TRP A 144 -18.59 -13.93 1.27
CA TRP A 144 -18.43 -14.21 -0.16
C TRP A 144 -19.20 -13.22 -1.05
N GLY A 145 -20.34 -12.72 -0.56
CA GLY A 145 -21.12 -11.68 -1.24
C GLY A 145 -20.61 -10.25 -1.04
N GLU A 146 -19.64 -10.05 -0.14
CA GLU A 146 -19.10 -8.72 0.18
C GLU A 146 -17.93 -8.33 -0.74
N PRO A 147 -17.67 -7.04 -0.97
CA PRO A 147 -16.49 -6.58 -1.70
C PRO A 147 -15.20 -6.90 -0.93
N TRP A 148 -14.21 -7.48 -1.60
CA TRP A 148 -12.89 -7.78 -1.00
C TRP A 148 -11.84 -6.81 -1.52
N GLN A 149 -11.16 -6.08 -0.64
CA GLN A 149 -10.06 -5.21 -1.03
C GLN A 149 -8.82 -6.00 -1.44
N LYS A 150 -8.51 -7.08 -0.71
CA LYS A 150 -7.38 -7.97 -0.99
C LYS A 150 -7.55 -9.32 -0.32
N VAL A 151 -6.83 -10.31 -0.82
CA VAL A 151 -6.53 -11.57 -0.13
C VAL A 151 -5.04 -11.61 0.17
N LEU A 152 -4.66 -12.13 1.34
CA LEU A 152 -3.27 -12.32 1.73
C LEU A 152 -3.00 -13.81 1.92
N ILE A 153 -2.12 -14.37 1.10
CA ILE A 153 -1.53 -15.69 1.30
C ILE A 153 -0.25 -15.51 2.11
N ILE A 154 -0.11 -16.30 3.17
CA ILE A 154 0.97 -16.15 4.15
C ILE A 154 1.71 -17.46 4.34
N GLY A 155 3.00 -17.48 3.99
CA GLY A 155 3.89 -18.57 4.35
C GLY A 155 4.63 -18.27 5.65
N ASP A 156 4.92 -19.31 6.43
CA ASP A 156 5.72 -19.17 7.66
C ASP A 156 7.15 -18.69 7.36
N ASP A 157 7.65 -18.94 6.15
CA ASP A 157 8.91 -18.46 5.62
C ASP A 157 8.82 -18.09 4.12
N LYS A 158 9.95 -17.64 3.56
CA LYS A 158 10.06 -17.25 2.16
C LYS A 158 9.81 -18.42 1.21
N ASP A 159 10.36 -19.59 1.51
CA ASP A 159 10.31 -20.75 0.61
C ASP A 159 8.88 -21.29 0.52
N MET A 160 8.16 -21.33 1.63
CA MET A 160 6.73 -21.67 1.67
C MET A 160 5.91 -20.67 0.87
N THR A 161 6.16 -19.37 1.04
CA THR A 161 5.45 -18.32 0.30
C THR A 161 5.71 -18.43 -1.20
N ASP A 162 6.96 -18.72 -1.60
CA ASP A 162 7.33 -18.90 -3.01
C ASP A 162 6.68 -20.15 -3.63
N ARG A 163 6.59 -21.27 -2.87
CA ARG A 163 5.84 -22.45 -3.32
C ARG A 163 4.36 -22.15 -3.49
N CYS A 164 3.74 -21.50 -2.51
CA CYS A 164 2.32 -21.15 -2.57
C CYS A 164 2.03 -20.16 -3.71
N GLU A 165 2.91 -19.17 -3.93
CA GLU A 165 2.82 -18.27 -5.08
C GLU A 165 2.90 -19.03 -6.40
N HIS A 166 3.87 -19.94 -6.53
CA HIS A 166 4.02 -20.74 -7.74
C HIS A 166 2.78 -21.59 -8.03
N ILE A 167 2.27 -22.30 -7.02
CA ILE A 167 1.06 -23.13 -7.13
C ILE A 167 -0.15 -22.26 -7.49
N TYR A 168 -0.35 -21.14 -6.78
CA TYR A 168 -1.46 -20.23 -7.04
C TYR A 168 -1.43 -19.69 -8.47
N ARG A 169 -0.27 -19.18 -8.92
CA ARG A 169 -0.12 -18.56 -10.24
C ARG A 169 -0.26 -19.53 -11.41
N THR A 170 0.18 -20.77 -11.24
CA THR A 170 0.18 -21.77 -12.32
C THR A 170 -1.11 -22.59 -12.35
N GLY A 171 -1.72 -22.84 -11.20
CA GLY A 171 -2.91 -23.70 -11.09
C GLY A 171 -4.24 -22.96 -11.02
N TYR A 172 -4.26 -21.72 -10.53
CA TYR A 172 -5.51 -21.03 -10.18
C TYR A 172 -5.65 -19.68 -10.87
N ASP A 173 -4.63 -18.82 -10.78
CA ASP A 173 -4.76 -17.42 -11.17
C ASP A 173 -3.41 -16.75 -11.49
N SER A 174 -3.15 -16.47 -12.77
CA SER A 174 -1.97 -15.74 -13.22
C SER A 174 -2.11 -14.21 -13.10
N GLY A 175 -3.19 -13.75 -12.47
CA GLY A 175 -3.53 -12.36 -12.30
C GLY A 175 -2.61 -11.54 -11.39
N ASN A 176 -3.05 -10.33 -11.11
CA ASN A 176 -2.32 -9.35 -10.32
C ASN A 176 -2.14 -9.82 -8.87
N CYS A 177 -0.90 -10.13 -8.49
CA CYS A 177 -0.51 -10.40 -7.11
C CYS A 177 0.81 -9.69 -6.80
N VAL A 178 0.96 -9.21 -5.56
CA VAL A 178 2.05 -8.36 -5.09
C VAL A 178 2.73 -8.99 -3.88
N ARG A 179 4.05 -9.13 -3.92
CA ARG A 179 4.85 -9.54 -2.76
C ARG A 179 5.07 -8.37 -1.81
N ASN A 180 4.84 -8.61 -0.52
CA ASN A 180 5.17 -7.69 0.55
C ASN A 180 6.18 -8.39 1.47
N GLY A 181 7.47 -8.24 1.18
CA GLY A 181 8.51 -8.96 1.91
C GLY A 181 8.47 -10.50 1.71
N PRO A 182 9.16 -11.26 2.57
CA PRO A 182 9.38 -12.69 2.36
C PRO A 182 8.13 -13.54 2.59
N LYS A 183 7.22 -13.16 3.50
CA LYS A 183 6.13 -14.03 3.97
C LYS A 183 4.77 -13.80 3.29
N TYR A 184 4.60 -12.69 2.58
CA TYR A 184 3.26 -12.22 2.20
C TYR A 184 3.10 -12.09 0.69
N LEU A 185 2.09 -12.76 0.15
CA LEU A 185 1.60 -12.59 -1.22
C LEU A 185 0.18 -12.02 -1.17
N GLY A 186 0.01 -10.79 -1.64
CA GLY A 186 -1.29 -10.14 -1.76
C GLY A 186 -1.91 -10.37 -3.13
N ILE A 187 -3.11 -10.92 -3.17
CA ILE A 187 -3.96 -10.96 -4.38
C ILE A 187 -4.85 -9.72 -4.31
N ILE A 188 -4.78 -8.90 -5.35
CA ILE A 188 -5.52 -7.63 -5.45
C ILE A 188 -6.23 -7.57 -6.79
N ALA A 189 -7.20 -6.66 -6.91
CA ALA A 189 -7.97 -6.48 -8.14
C ALA A 189 -7.08 -6.30 -9.38
N GLU A 190 -7.55 -6.77 -10.53
CA GLU A 190 -6.79 -6.63 -11.77
C GLU A 190 -6.52 -5.16 -12.11
N GLY A 191 -5.32 -4.86 -12.60
CA GLY A 191 -4.92 -3.50 -12.92
C GLY A 191 -4.80 -2.54 -11.72
N ALA A 192 -5.11 -2.95 -10.49
CA ALA A 192 -4.81 -2.14 -9.30
C ALA A 192 -3.30 -2.12 -9.04
N SER A 193 -2.75 -0.95 -8.74
CA SER A 193 -1.34 -0.83 -8.36
C SER A 193 -1.11 0.51 -7.68
N LYS A 194 0.00 0.62 -6.93
CA LYS A 194 0.42 1.92 -6.37
C LYS A 194 0.53 2.99 -7.47
N ALA A 195 1.01 2.61 -8.66
CA ALA A 195 1.10 3.51 -9.81
C ALA A 195 -0.26 4.02 -10.30
N VAL A 196 -1.29 3.17 -10.31
CA VAL A 196 -2.66 3.60 -10.64
C VAL A 196 -3.21 4.54 -9.58
N GLY A 197 -2.98 4.25 -8.29
CA GLY A 197 -3.34 5.17 -7.21
C GLY A 197 -2.69 6.55 -7.35
N MET A 198 -1.40 6.60 -7.73
CA MET A 198 -0.69 7.86 -7.96
C MET A 198 -1.32 8.67 -9.11
N LYS A 199 -1.71 8.01 -10.20
CA LYS A 199 -2.40 8.67 -11.32
C LYS A 199 -3.73 9.27 -10.89
N ILE A 200 -4.52 8.53 -10.11
CA ILE A 200 -5.81 9.02 -9.57
C ILE A 200 -5.61 10.28 -8.73
N ILE A 201 -4.57 10.34 -7.89
CA ILE A 201 -4.28 11.52 -7.06
C ILE A 201 -3.83 12.72 -7.91
N ALA A 202 -3.05 12.47 -8.94
CA ALA A 202 -2.60 13.51 -9.87
C ALA A 202 -3.77 14.08 -10.69
N GLU A 203 -4.68 13.24 -11.16
CA GLU A 203 -5.83 13.65 -11.99
C GLU A 203 -6.95 14.33 -11.18
N ASN A 204 -7.12 13.99 -9.89
CA ASN A 204 -8.14 14.59 -9.01
C ASN A 204 -7.64 15.82 -8.22
N GLY A 205 -6.35 16.16 -8.30
CA GLY A 205 -5.90 17.50 -7.92
C GLY A 205 -6.23 18.49 -9.03
N ASP A 206 -6.15 19.79 -8.78
CA ASP A 206 -6.12 20.83 -9.84
C ASP A 206 -4.90 20.68 -10.80
N ASP A 207 -4.18 19.55 -10.74
CA ASP A 207 -2.99 19.15 -11.47
C ASP A 207 -3.31 18.44 -12.81
N ALA A 208 -4.51 18.63 -13.37
CA ALA A 208 -4.88 18.13 -14.71
C ALA A 208 -3.97 18.69 -15.84
N SER A 209 -3.10 19.65 -15.54
CA SER A 209 -2.02 20.07 -16.41
C SER A 209 -0.65 19.60 -15.88
N LYS A 210 -0.10 18.56 -16.52
CA LYS A 210 1.31 18.06 -16.50
C LYS A 210 1.54 16.67 -15.85
N ALA A 211 0.71 15.67 -16.17
CA ALA A 211 1.12 14.27 -16.05
C ALA A 211 2.21 13.94 -17.11
N ALA A 212 3.47 14.23 -16.80
CA ALA A 212 4.63 13.86 -17.63
C ALA A 212 5.35 12.65 -17.02
N THR A 213 5.28 11.52 -17.72
CA THR A 213 6.07 10.32 -17.40
C THR A 213 7.41 10.38 -18.14
N LYS A 214 8.55 10.42 -17.42
CA LYS A 214 9.80 9.76 -17.82
C LYS A 214 10.77 9.65 -16.62
N TYR A 215 11.95 9.10 -16.86
CA TYR A 215 13.05 8.84 -15.93
C TYR A 215 14.36 9.46 -16.47
N GLY A 216 15.12 10.11 -15.59
CA GLY A 216 16.54 10.48 -15.78
C GLY A 216 16.79 11.92 -16.25
N ALA A 217 17.18 12.78 -15.30
CA ALA A 217 17.72 14.11 -15.60
C ALA A 217 19.15 14.03 -16.16
N PRO A 218 19.50 14.94 -17.07
CA PRO A 218 20.62 15.82 -16.79
C PRO A 218 20.22 17.28 -17.05
N HIS A 219 20.21 18.08 -15.99
CA HIS A 219 19.72 19.46 -15.88
C HIS A 219 18.19 19.59 -16.01
N CYS A 220 17.57 19.81 -14.83
CA CYS A 220 16.21 19.53 -14.37
C CYS A 220 15.03 19.91 -15.31
N GLU A 221 15.04 19.35 -16.51
CA GLU A 221 13.90 19.15 -17.38
C GLU A 221 13.59 17.66 -17.37
N LYS A 222 12.31 17.35 -17.13
CA LYS A 222 11.70 16.01 -17.17
C LYS A 222 11.98 15.22 -15.89
N ASP A 223 10.88 14.72 -15.28
CA ASP A 223 10.83 13.53 -14.42
C ASP A 223 10.63 13.75 -12.91
N ALA A 224 9.39 14.09 -12.54
CA ALA A 224 8.92 14.17 -11.15
C ALA A 224 7.93 13.03 -10.81
N VAL A 225 8.31 11.78 -11.07
CA VAL A 225 7.71 10.61 -10.42
C VAL A 225 8.84 9.65 -10.07
N ALA A 226 9.54 9.96 -8.98
CA ALA A 226 10.53 9.08 -8.40
C ALA A 226 10.37 9.04 -6.87
N TYR A 227 10.71 7.87 -6.35
CA TYR A 227 10.46 7.41 -5.02
C TYR A 227 11.69 7.62 -4.11
N ALA A 228 11.44 8.00 -2.84
CA ALA A 228 12.21 7.81 -1.61
C ALA A 228 13.61 8.43 -1.36
N VAL A 229 13.60 9.26 -0.31
CA VAL A 229 14.58 9.40 0.81
C VAL A 229 15.97 9.96 0.48
N LYS A 230 16.59 9.64 -0.65
CA LYS A 230 17.97 10.11 -0.92
C LYS A 230 18.09 11.59 -1.25
N MET A 231 16.98 12.24 -1.62
CA MET A 231 16.96 13.70 -1.81
C MET A 231 16.94 14.47 -0.48
N LEU A 232 16.52 13.87 0.62
CA LEU A 232 16.45 14.57 1.91
C LEU A 232 17.84 14.74 2.52
N ASP A 233 18.70 13.71 2.43
CA ASP A 233 20.10 13.82 2.85
C ASP A 233 20.89 14.83 2.00
N ASN A 234 20.58 14.94 0.70
CA ASN A 234 21.27 15.86 -0.21
C ASN A 234 20.72 17.29 -0.19
N ILE A 235 19.52 17.53 0.35
CA ILE A 235 19.02 18.90 0.55
C ILE A 235 19.66 19.51 1.82
N ILE A 236 19.94 18.69 2.84
CA ILE A 236 20.60 19.14 4.08
C ILE A 236 22.09 19.44 3.84
N SER A 237 22.77 18.74 2.93
CA SER A 237 24.18 18.98 2.62
C SER A 237 24.46 20.25 1.79
N TYR A 238 23.43 21.00 1.38
CA TYR A 238 23.57 22.28 0.66
C TYR A 238 23.26 23.51 1.55
N GLU A 239 22.93 23.32 2.83
CA GLU A 239 22.72 24.42 3.80
C GLU A 239 23.81 24.50 4.88
N GLU A 240 24.82 23.63 4.85
CA GLU A 240 26.07 23.77 5.60
C GLU A 240 27.24 23.98 4.62
N ASP A 241 27.32 25.19 4.04
CA ASP A 241 28.57 25.88 3.62
C ASP A 241 28.26 27.31 3.12
#